data_AF-A0A0M2PKC7-F1
#
_entry.id   AF-A0A0M2PKC7-F1
#
_cell.length_a   1.000
_cell.length_b   1.000
_cell.length_c   1.000
_cell.angle_alpha   90.00
_cell.angle_beta   90.00
_cell.angle_gamma   90.00
#
_symmetry.space_group_name_H-M   'P 1'
#
loop_
_entity.id
_entity.type
_entity.pdbx_description
1 polymer ?
#
loop_
_entity_poly.entity_id
_entity_poly.type
_entity_poly.pdbx_seq_one_letter_code
_entity_poly.pdbx_strand_id
1 'polypeptide(L)'
;MLKACWRNFLYILDHKINVLVECWKEGLYIQGIIHDWSKFSPKEFFPYAKKFFYTGEKSAEDELKWKHAWLHHQHKNKHHWEYWVVDPNNKQALPMPRKYMIEMVCDWRSFSRKWGRKVKDSTLDLTDKILLHPDTKKELEIIMRNKRGDDTKVIS
;
A
#
# COMPACT_ATOMS: atom_id res chain seq x y z
N MET A 1 17.98 18.78 2.51
CA MET A 1 17.03 17.88 3.23
C MET A 1 15.60 18.42 3.28
N LEU A 2 15.38 19.68 3.71
CA LEU A 2 14.02 20.25 3.88
C LEU A 2 13.09 20.07 2.68
N LYS A 3 13.54 20.41 1.46
CA LYS A 3 12.77 20.22 0.21
C LYS A 3 12.38 18.76 -0.03
N ALA A 4 13.24 17.81 0.35
CA ALA A 4 12.98 16.39 0.22
C ALA A 4 11.90 15.94 1.22
N CYS A 5 11.98 16.39 2.47
CA CYS A 5 10.96 16.16 3.49
C CYS A 5 9.59 16.72 3.07
N TRP A 6 9.54 17.94 2.52
CA TRP A 6 8.30 18.54 2.05
C TRP A 6 7.65 17.74 0.91
N ARG A 7 8.46 17.33 -0.08
CA ARG A 7 7.99 16.47 -1.18
C ARG A 7 7.49 15.12 -0.69
N ASN A 8 8.18 14.50 0.27
CA ASN A 8 7.76 13.26 0.89
C ASN A 8 6.43 13.40 1.64
N PHE A 9 6.26 14.49 2.40
CA PHE A 9 5.02 14.79 3.10
C PHE A 9 3.84 14.91 2.12
N LEU A 10 3.99 15.70 1.05
CA LEU A 10 2.95 15.83 0.02
C LEU A 10 2.65 14.50 -0.68
N TYR A 11 3.67 13.69 -0.96
CA TYR A 11 3.50 12.36 -1.55
C TYR A 11 2.69 11.42 -0.63
N ILE A 12 3.02 11.39 0.67
CA ILE A 12 2.29 10.58 1.65
C ILE A 12 0.84 11.04 1.76
N LEU A 13 0.60 12.37 1.79
CA LEU A 13 -0.75 12.91 1.86
C LEU A 13 -1.59 12.58 0.62
N ASP A 14 -1.03 12.77 -0.58
CA ASP A 14 -1.70 12.43 -1.84
C ASP A 14 -2.12 10.95 -1.84
N HIS A 15 -1.17 10.07 -1.54
CA HIS A 15 -1.43 8.63 -1.45
C HIS A 15 -2.49 8.29 -0.41
N LYS A 16 -2.39 8.79 0.83
CA LYS A 16 -3.39 8.55 1.87
C LYS A 16 -4.79 9.02 1.49
N ILE A 17 -4.92 10.17 0.82
CA ILE A 17 -6.23 10.65 0.34
C ILE A 17 -6.76 9.71 -0.74
N ASN A 18 -5.91 9.26 -1.66
CA ASN A 18 -6.30 8.32 -2.71
C ASN A 18 -6.77 6.98 -2.15
N VAL A 19 -6.08 6.43 -1.14
CA VAL A 19 -6.48 5.20 -0.44
C VAL A 19 -7.76 5.43 0.36
N LEU A 20 -7.88 6.56 1.06
CA LEU A 20 -9.09 6.92 1.80
C LEU A 20 -10.33 6.89 0.89
N VAL A 21 -10.24 7.48 -0.31
CA VAL A 21 -11.36 7.47 -1.28
C VAL A 21 -11.74 6.05 -1.70
N GLU A 22 -10.76 5.18 -1.94
CA GLU A 22 -11.04 3.78 -2.31
C GLU A 22 -11.59 2.98 -1.12
N CYS A 23 -11.05 3.16 0.09
CA CYS A 23 -11.58 2.53 1.31
C CYS A 23 -12.99 3.01 1.64
N TRP A 24 -13.33 4.28 1.36
CA TRP A 24 -14.65 4.84 1.63
C TRP A 24 -15.75 4.13 0.84
N LYS A 25 -15.49 3.77 -0.41
CA LYS A 25 -16.42 3.02 -1.26
C LYS A 25 -16.70 1.61 -0.74
N GLU A 26 -15.77 1.06 0.04
CA GLU A 26 -15.85 -0.28 0.62
C GLU A 26 -16.36 -0.27 2.07
N GLY A 27 -16.73 0.89 2.61
CA GLY A 27 -17.13 1.05 4.02
C GLY A 27 -15.97 0.94 5.02
N LEU A 28 -14.72 0.97 4.56
CA LEU A 28 -13.51 0.86 5.39
C LEU A 28 -13.02 2.23 5.88
N TYR A 29 -13.89 3.00 6.52
CA TYR A 29 -13.61 4.40 6.91
C TYR A 29 -12.39 4.53 7.84
N ILE A 30 -12.36 3.74 8.91
CA ILE A 30 -11.27 3.80 9.91
C ILE A 30 -9.95 3.40 9.27
N GLN A 31 -9.95 2.31 8.47
CA GLN A 31 -8.78 1.79 7.77
C GLN A 31 -8.22 2.83 6.81
N GLY A 32 -9.06 3.47 5.98
CA GLY A 32 -8.63 4.56 5.11
C GLY A 32 -8.00 5.74 5.87
N ILE A 33 -8.55 6.11 7.04
CA ILE A 33 -8.01 7.19 7.87
C ILE A 33 -6.64 6.83 8.44
N ILE A 34 -6.49 5.62 9.01
CA ILE A 34 -5.25 5.18 9.67
C ILE A 34 -4.21 4.57 8.73
N HIS A 35 -4.57 4.33 7.46
CA HIS A 35 -3.73 3.71 6.46
C HIS A 35 -2.32 4.34 6.47
N ASP A 36 -1.29 3.53 6.61
CA ASP A 36 0.10 3.98 6.54
C ASP A 36 0.53 5.08 7.51
N TRP A 37 -0.10 5.19 8.69
CA TRP A 37 0.34 6.15 9.72
C TRP A 37 1.79 5.95 10.16
N SER A 38 2.35 4.74 10.01
CA SER A 38 3.77 4.48 10.29
C SER A 38 4.72 5.37 9.48
N LYS A 39 4.31 5.81 8.27
CA LYS A 39 5.11 6.65 7.36
C LYS A 39 5.50 8.00 7.96
N PHE A 40 4.72 8.50 8.92
CA PHE A 40 5.01 9.77 9.62
C PHE A 40 5.99 9.60 10.77
N SER A 41 6.33 8.37 11.17
CA SER A 41 7.33 8.14 12.20
C SER A 41 8.74 8.51 11.69
N PRO A 42 9.63 9.04 12.54
CA PRO A 42 11.00 9.41 12.13
C PRO A 42 11.78 8.27 11.44
N LYS A 43 11.55 7.03 11.89
CA LYS A 43 12.18 5.82 11.34
C LYS A 43 11.79 5.51 9.90
N GLU A 44 10.64 5.97 9.42
CA GLU A 44 10.21 5.80 8.03
C GLU A 44 10.33 7.11 7.25
N PHE A 45 9.90 8.21 7.84
CA PHE A 45 9.77 9.49 7.15
C PHE A 45 11.10 9.98 6.57
N PHE A 46 12.16 10.05 7.37
CA PHE A 46 13.45 10.60 6.92
C PHE A 46 14.16 9.70 5.92
N PRO A 47 14.25 8.36 6.11
CA PRO A 47 14.85 7.48 5.11
C PRO A 47 14.12 7.51 3.76
N TYR A 48 12.79 7.53 3.74
CA TYR A 48 12.03 7.66 2.48
C TYR A 48 12.24 9.02 1.83
N ALA A 49 12.19 10.12 2.60
CA ALA A 49 12.46 11.46 2.09
C ALA A 49 13.85 11.53 1.43
N LYS A 50 14.86 10.98 2.10
CA LYS A 50 16.23 10.93 1.57
C LYS A 50 16.35 10.01 0.36
N LYS A 51 15.71 8.83 0.36
CA LYS A 51 15.76 7.88 -0.77
C LYS A 51 15.17 8.48 -2.05
N PHE A 52 13.97 9.06 -1.98
CA PHE A 52 13.17 9.37 -3.18
C PHE A 52 13.23 10.84 -3.61
N PHE A 53 13.49 11.78 -2.69
CA PHE A 53 13.36 13.21 -2.99
C PHE A 53 14.62 14.03 -2.76
N TYR A 54 15.66 13.46 -2.16
CA TYR A 54 16.96 14.12 -2.00
C TYR A 54 17.82 13.92 -3.26
N THR A 55 18.32 15.02 -3.79
CA THR A 55 19.09 15.07 -5.05
C THR A 55 20.60 14.97 -4.85
N GLY A 56 21.10 15.03 -3.61
CA GLY A 56 22.52 14.84 -3.33
C GLY A 56 22.92 13.36 -3.31
N GLU A 57 24.22 13.14 -3.13
CA GLU A 57 24.81 11.82 -2.98
C GLU A 57 24.22 11.08 -1.77
N LYS A 58 24.10 9.75 -1.91
CA LYS A 58 23.53 8.85 -0.91
C LYS A 58 24.59 7.81 -0.58
N SER A 59 24.87 7.62 0.71
CA SER A 59 25.83 6.61 1.14
C SER A 59 25.21 5.22 1.15
N ALA A 60 26.05 4.18 1.28
CA ALA A 60 25.58 2.83 1.55
C ALA A 60 24.76 2.73 2.86
N GLU A 61 25.09 3.56 3.85
CA GLU A 61 24.35 3.66 5.11
C GLU A 61 22.94 4.22 4.90
N ASP A 62 22.78 5.22 4.03
CA ASP A 62 21.47 5.78 3.69
C ASP A 62 20.57 4.74 3.02
N GLU A 63 21.15 3.93 2.13
CA GLU A 63 20.46 2.83 1.48
C GLU A 63 20.01 1.78 2.51
N LEU A 64 20.87 1.43 3.46
CA LEU A 64 20.54 0.49 4.53
C LEU A 64 19.44 1.03 5.45
N LYS A 65 19.48 2.32 5.82
CA LYS A 65 18.42 3.00 6.59
C LYS A 65 17.08 2.96 5.87
N TRP A 66 17.08 3.18 4.55
CA TRP A 66 15.86 3.07 3.75
C TRP A 66 15.34 1.62 3.69
N LYS A 67 16.21 0.63 3.52
CA LYS A 67 15.80 -0.80 3.56
C LYS A 67 15.17 -1.18 4.90
N HIS A 68 15.75 -0.75 6.02
CA HIS A 68 15.13 -0.95 7.34
C HIS A 68 13.77 -0.25 7.47
N ALA A 69 13.63 0.96 6.94
CA ALA A 69 12.36 1.68 6.91
C ALA A 69 11.29 0.96 6.06
N TRP A 70 11.67 0.47 4.88
CA TRP A 70 10.82 -0.30 3.98
C TRP A 70 10.33 -1.59 4.66
N LEU A 71 11.26 -2.35 5.24
CA LEU A 71 10.96 -3.57 5.97
C LEU A 71 10.02 -3.31 7.16
N HIS A 72 10.29 -2.26 7.94
CA HIS A 72 9.45 -1.88 9.06
C HIS A 72 8.03 -1.51 8.61
N HIS A 73 7.88 -0.76 7.51
CA HIS A 73 6.59 -0.38 6.97
C HIS A 73 5.75 -1.60 6.53
N GLN A 74 6.35 -2.54 5.79
CA GLN A 74 5.70 -3.78 5.38
C GLN A 74 5.25 -4.63 6.58
N HIS A 75 6.06 -4.72 7.63
CA HIS A 75 5.76 -5.53 8.81
C HIS A 75 4.96 -4.77 9.90
N LYS A 76 4.68 -3.48 9.70
CA LYS A 76 3.86 -2.68 10.62
C LYS A 76 2.42 -2.53 10.14
N ASN A 77 2.20 -2.39 8.82
CA ASN A 77 0.87 -2.16 8.26
C ASN A 77 0.29 -3.47 7.73
N LYS A 78 -0.84 -3.87 8.33
CA LYS A 78 -1.43 -5.21 8.15
C LYS A 78 -2.03 -5.46 6.77
N HIS A 79 -2.21 -4.43 5.95
CA HIS A 79 -2.65 -4.60 4.56
C HIS A 79 -1.52 -5.05 3.64
N HIS A 80 -0.24 -4.97 4.06
CA HIS A 80 0.85 -5.62 3.34
C HIS A 80 0.80 -7.13 3.55
N TRP A 81 0.96 -7.89 2.47
CA TRP A 81 0.96 -9.36 2.53
C TRP A 81 2.17 -9.89 3.31
N GLU A 82 3.29 -9.18 3.28
CA GLU A 82 4.52 -9.49 3.98
C GLU A 82 4.32 -9.60 5.50
N TYR A 83 3.39 -8.82 6.07
CA TYR A 83 3.02 -8.91 7.49
C TYR A 83 2.58 -10.32 7.90
N TRP A 84 2.01 -11.08 6.96
CA TRP A 84 1.40 -12.38 7.21
C TRP A 84 2.30 -13.55 6.79
N VAL A 85 3.49 -13.28 6.26
CA VAL A 85 4.44 -14.33 5.87
C VAL A 85 5.23 -14.78 7.10
N VAL A 86 5.22 -16.09 7.35
CA VAL A 86 5.98 -16.73 8.44
C VAL A 86 7.34 -17.19 7.92
N ASP A 87 7.34 -17.85 6.76
CA ASP A 87 8.55 -18.37 6.13
C ASP A 87 8.45 -18.23 4.61
N PRO A 88 9.18 -17.28 3.99
CA PRO A 88 9.15 -17.08 2.55
C PRO A 88 9.79 -18.24 1.77
N ASN A 89 10.77 -18.96 2.36
CA ASN A 89 11.46 -20.06 1.69
C ASN A 89 10.54 -21.28 1.55
N ASN A 90 9.74 -21.54 2.60
CA ASN A 90 8.75 -22.61 2.63
C ASN A 90 7.36 -22.16 2.16
N LYS A 91 7.23 -20.92 1.65
CA LYS A 91 5.96 -20.33 1.18
C LYS A 91 4.84 -20.39 2.23
N GLN A 92 5.21 -20.21 3.51
CA GLN A 92 4.28 -20.26 4.63
C GLN A 92 3.77 -18.86 4.97
N ALA A 93 2.46 -18.68 4.92
CA ALA A 93 1.78 -17.45 5.31
C ALA A 93 0.52 -17.77 6.12
N LEU A 94 0.09 -16.83 6.96
CA LEU A 94 -1.13 -16.93 7.76
C LEU A 94 -2.34 -16.38 7.00
N PRO A 95 -3.57 -16.85 7.33
CA PRO A 95 -4.79 -16.24 6.80
C PRO A 95 -4.87 -14.75 7.15
N MET A 96 -4.97 -13.91 6.13
CA MET A 96 -5.22 -12.47 6.28
C MET A 96 -6.71 -12.19 6.52
N PRO A 97 -7.09 -11.41 7.53
CA PRO A 97 -8.46 -10.95 7.71
C PRO A 97 -8.99 -10.12 6.53
N ARG A 98 -10.26 -10.32 6.16
CA ARG A 98 -10.92 -9.69 5.00
C ARG A 98 -10.76 -8.17 4.90
N LYS A 99 -10.85 -7.46 6.03
CA LYS A 99 -10.66 -6.00 6.04
C LYS A 99 -9.29 -5.55 5.51
N TYR A 100 -8.23 -6.30 5.78
CA TYR A 100 -6.88 -5.96 5.31
C TYR A 100 -6.67 -6.38 3.85
N MET A 101 -7.35 -7.44 3.38
CA MET A 101 -7.39 -7.78 1.95
C MET A 101 -8.04 -6.67 1.13
N ILE A 102 -9.18 -6.15 1.60
CA ILE A 102 -9.87 -5.04 0.94
C ILE A 102 -9.02 -3.77 1.00
N GLU A 103 -8.43 -3.44 2.16
CA GLU A 103 -7.51 -2.30 2.30
C GLU A 103 -6.33 -2.41 1.32
N MET A 104 -5.74 -3.60 1.14
CA MET A 104 -4.66 -3.85 0.19
C MET A 104 -5.11 -3.60 -1.26
N VAL A 105 -6.32 -4.03 -1.62
CA VAL A 105 -6.88 -3.76 -2.96
C VAL A 105 -7.16 -2.25 -3.15
N CYS A 106 -7.65 -1.56 -2.12
CA CYS A 106 -7.83 -0.11 -2.13
C CYS A 106 -6.49 0.62 -2.29
N ASP A 107 -5.44 0.14 -1.64
CA ASP A 107 -4.06 0.61 -1.79
C ASP A 107 -3.59 0.53 -3.24
N TRP A 108 -3.73 -0.64 -3.88
CA TRP A 108 -3.37 -0.83 -5.29
C TRP A 108 -4.16 0.07 -6.26
N ARG A 109 -5.45 0.27 -5.98
CA ARG A 109 -6.33 1.14 -6.78
C ARG A 109 -5.99 2.60 -6.63
N SER A 110 -5.45 3.00 -5.49
CA SER A 110 -5.08 4.39 -5.21
C SER A 110 -4.07 4.96 -6.22
N PHE A 111 -3.24 4.11 -6.85
CA PHE A 111 -2.31 4.49 -7.91
C PHE A 111 -2.97 4.94 -9.21
N SER A 112 -4.29 4.77 -9.34
CA SER A 112 -5.11 5.32 -10.42
C SER A 112 -5.63 6.73 -10.14
N ARG A 113 -5.28 7.32 -8.99
CA ARG A 113 -5.77 8.60 -8.50
C ARG A 113 -4.66 9.62 -8.26
N LYS A 114 -5.06 10.88 -8.18
CA LYS A 114 -4.25 12.02 -7.73
C LYS A 114 -5.13 13.00 -6.97
N TRP A 115 -4.79 13.28 -5.72
CA TRP A 115 -5.54 14.12 -4.77
C TRP A 115 -7.03 13.77 -4.73
N GLY A 116 -7.33 12.47 -4.64
CA GLY A 116 -8.67 11.88 -4.57
C GLY A 116 -9.36 11.72 -5.93
N ARG A 117 -8.89 12.40 -6.99
CA ARG A 117 -9.50 12.35 -8.33
C ARG A 117 -8.98 11.14 -9.10
N LYS A 118 -9.88 10.41 -9.77
CA LYS A 118 -9.50 9.33 -10.70
C LYS A 118 -8.84 9.96 -11.92
N VAL A 119 -7.63 9.53 -12.27
CA VAL A 119 -6.84 10.05 -13.40
C VAL A 119 -6.58 9.00 -14.48
N LYS A 120 -6.78 7.72 -14.16
CA LYS A 120 -6.70 6.59 -15.09
C LYS A 120 -7.52 5.42 -14.54
N ASP A 121 -7.64 4.35 -15.31
CA ASP A 121 -8.20 3.10 -14.80
C ASP A 121 -7.20 2.33 -13.96
N SER A 122 -7.72 1.64 -12.95
CA SER A 122 -6.92 0.77 -12.10
C SER A 122 -6.79 -0.60 -12.76
N THR A 123 -5.64 -0.87 -13.36
CA THR A 123 -5.31 -2.18 -13.97
C THR A 123 -4.36 -3.02 -13.12
N LEU A 124 -3.99 -2.53 -11.94
CA LEU A 124 -3.01 -3.18 -11.08
C LEU A 124 -3.63 -4.41 -10.40
N ASP A 125 -3.12 -5.58 -10.78
CA ASP A 125 -3.42 -6.86 -10.14
C ASP A 125 -2.09 -7.54 -9.80
N LEU A 126 -1.80 -7.64 -8.51
CA LEU A 126 -0.55 -8.21 -8.00
C LEU A 126 -0.75 -9.60 -7.41
N THR A 127 -1.95 -10.18 -7.54
CA THR A 127 -2.34 -11.43 -6.87
C THR A 127 -1.38 -12.59 -7.17
N ASP A 128 -0.84 -12.67 -8.39
CA ASP A 128 0.10 -13.72 -8.79
C ASP A 128 1.56 -13.46 -8.41
N LYS A 129 1.87 -12.25 -7.92
CA LYS A 129 3.23 -11.82 -7.58
C LYS A 129 3.51 -11.84 -6.06
N ILE A 130 2.50 -12.19 -5.26
CA ILE A 130 2.57 -12.12 -3.80
C ILE A 130 2.40 -13.51 -3.16
N LEU A 131 3.04 -13.69 -2.01
CA LEU A 131 2.90 -14.92 -1.23
C LEU A 131 1.74 -14.74 -0.23
N LEU A 132 0.71 -15.58 -0.36
CA LEU A 132 -0.49 -15.54 0.48
C LEU A 132 -0.85 -16.94 0.95
N HIS A 133 -1.53 -17.02 2.10
CA HIS A 133 -2.22 -18.23 2.51
C HIS A 133 -3.26 -18.65 1.44
N PRO A 134 -3.45 -19.94 1.15
CA PRO A 134 -4.39 -20.40 0.11
C PRO A 134 -5.81 -19.82 0.24
N ASP A 135 -6.36 -19.78 1.46
CA ASP A 135 -7.69 -19.20 1.70
C ASP A 135 -7.73 -17.69 1.41
N THR A 136 -6.67 -16.97 1.76
CA THR A 136 -6.53 -15.55 1.47
C THR A 136 -6.44 -15.30 -0.03
N LYS A 137 -5.69 -16.14 -0.76
CA LYS A 137 -5.59 -16.03 -2.22
C LYS A 137 -6.97 -16.24 -2.88
N LYS A 138 -7.69 -17.30 -2.49
CA LYS A 138 -9.03 -17.60 -3.00
C LYS A 138 -10.02 -16.45 -2.74
N GLU A 139 -10.02 -15.92 -1.52
CA GLU A 139 -10.90 -14.81 -1.14
C GLU A 139 -10.54 -13.52 -1.91
N LEU A 140 -9.26 -13.23 -2.06
CA LEU A 140 -8.77 -12.07 -2.81
C LEU A 140 -9.16 -12.15 -4.29
N GLU A 141 -9.08 -13.32 -4.91
CA GLU A 141 -9.54 -13.53 -6.29
C GLU A 141 -11.05 -13.24 -6.45
N ILE A 142 -11.87 -13.62 -5.47
CA ILE A 142 -13.31 -13.31 -5.46
C ILE A 142 -13.53 -11.79 -5.35
N ILE A 143 -12.82 -11.12 -4.43
CA ILE A 143 -12.89 -9.65 -4.27
C ILE A 143 -12.52 -8.95 -5.59
N MET A 144 -11.46 -9.40 -6.26
CA MET A 144 -10.99 -8.81 -7.52
C MET A 144 -11.97 -9.06 -8.68
N ARG A 145 -12.61 -10.24 -8.75
CA ARG A 145 -13.60 -10.57 -9.80
C ARG A 145 -14.90 -9.80 -9.65
N ASN A 146 -15.48 -9.76 -8.44
CA ASN A 146 -16.77 -9.09 -8.20
C ASN A 146 -16.73 -7.61 -8.61
N LYS A 147 -15.60 -6.96 -8.35
CA LYS A 147 -15.44 -5.54 -8.70
C LYS A 147 -15.26 -5.27 -10.19
N ARG A 148 -14.66 -6.19 -10.98
CA ARG A 148 -14.65 -6.05 -12.45
C ARG A 148 -16.08 -6.04 -13.00
N GLY A 149 -17.00 -6.79 -12.37
CA GLY A 149 -18.42 -6.78 -12.69
C GLY A 149 -19.10 -5.44 -12.40
N ASP A 150 -18.83 -4.84 -11.25
CA ASP A 150 -19.43 -3.54 -10.86
C ASP A 150 -18.88 -2.38 -11.69
N ASP A 151 -17.57 -2.34 -11.97
CA ASP A 151 -16.97 -1.30 -12.81
C ASP A 151 -17.51 -1.32 -14.26
N THR A 152 -17.91 -2.49 -14.77
CA THR A 152 -18.49 -2.64 -16.12
C THR A 152 -19.93 -2.10 -16.19
N LYS A 153 -20.71 -2.23 -15.10
CA LYS A 153 -22.10 -1.76 -15.04
C LYS A 153 -22.25 -0.24 -14.95
N VAL A 154 -21.21 0.48 -14.54
CA VAL A 154 -21.22 1.95 -14.43
C VAL A 154 -20.97 2.62 -15.80
N ILE A 155 -20.52 1.86 -16.80
CA ILE A 155 -20.16 2.35 -18.14
C ILE A 155 -21.25 2.00 -19.19
N SER A 156 -22.28 1.23 -18.82
CA SER A 156 -23.47 0.93 -19.64
C SER A 156 -24.65 1.80 -19.24
#